data_AF-A0A699R2N6-F1
#
_entry.id   AF-A0A699R2N6-F1
#
_cell.length_a   1.000
_cell.length_b   1.000
_cell.length_c   1.000
_cell.angle_alpha   90.00
_cell.angle_beta   90.00
_cell.angle_gamma   90.00
#
_symmetry.space_group_name_H-M   'P 1'
#
loop_
_entity.id
_entity.type
_entity.pdbx_description
1 polymer ?
#
loop_
_entity_poly.entity_id
_entity_poly.type
_entity_poly.pdbx_seq_one_letter_code
_entity_poly.pdbx_strand_id
1 'polypeptide(L)'
;MRESRLTVISCSKAQEYMTKGCQIFLAQISAKNEEDKSKGKQLKDVPIIQDFSEVFPEDLPGLPPARPVEFHIDLIPGAAPVARAPILIYSKDEKEHEEHLKAILELLKEEKVK
;
A
#
# COMPACT_ATOMS: atom_id res chain seq x y z
N MET A 1 22.47 21.87 7.05
CA MET A 1 21.33 22.26 6.18
C MET A 1 20.44 23.18 6.98
N ARG A 2 19.98 24.32 6.43
CA ARG A 2 19.04 25.21 7.15
C ARG A 2 17.65 24.60 7.05
N GLU A 3 17.11 24.17 8.18
CA GLU A 3 15.75 23.65 8.27
C GLU A 3 14.78 24.84 8.19
N SER A 4 14.15 25.02 7.03
CA SER A 4 13.15 26.08 6.84
C SER A 4 11.85 25.67 7.54
N ARG A 5 11.52 26.32 8.65
CA ARG A 5 10.27 26.13 9.39
C ARG A 5 9.11 26.81 8.65
N LEU A 6 8.58 26.16 7.63
CA LEU A 6 7.34 26.59 7.01
C LEU A 6 6.18 26.29 7.97
N THR A 7 5.43 27.31 8.35
CA THR A 7 4.24 27.15 9.20
C THR A 7 3.01 27.02 8.31
N VAL A 8 2.33 25.88 8.39
CA VAL A 8 1.04 25.67 7.72
C VAL A 8 -0.04 26.39 8.53
N ILE A 9 -0.85 27.21 7.86
CA ILE A 9 -1.97 27.93 8.48
C ILE A 9 -3.30 27.57 7.79
N SER A 10 -4.40 27.74 8.51
CA SER A 10 -5.75 27.52 7.96
C SER A 10 -6.20 28.67 7.06
N CYS A 11 -7.18 28.40 6.19
CA CYS A 11 -7.79 29.40 5.31
C CYS A 11 -8.43 30.56 6.09
N SER A 12 -9.12 30.28 7.20
CA SER A 12 -9.70 31.31 8.07
C SER A 12 -8.64 32.24 8.65
N LYS A 13 -7.45 31.70 8.99
CA LYS A 13 -6.34 32.50 9.51
C LYS A 13 -5.71 33.35 8.41
N ALA A 14 -5.57 32.81 7.21
CA ALA A 14 -5.15 33.60 6.04
C ALA A 14 -6.12 34.76 5.76
N GLN A 15 -7.44 34.53 5.86
CA GLN A 15 -8.46 35.57 5.69
C GLN A 15 -8.35 36.69 6.74
N GLU A 16 -8.05 36.35 8.00
CA GLU A 16 -7.77 37.34 9.05
C GLU A 16 -6.55 38.22 8.73
N TYR A 17 -5.51 37.66 8.11
CA TYR A 17 -4.36 38.46 7.66
C TYR A 17 -4.71 39.39 6.50
N MET A 18 -5.62 38.97 5.60
CA MET A 18 -6.11 39.84 4.52
C MET A 18 -6.89 41.04 5.07
N THR A 19 -7.77 40.83 6.06
CA THR A 19 -8.54 41.93 6.65
C THR A 19 -7.66 42.90 7.45
N LYS A 20 -6.51 42.44 7.93
CA LYS A 20 -5.47 43.26 8.57
C LYS A 20 -4.57 44.00 7.58
N GLY A 21 -4.81 43.87 6.27
CA GLY A 21 -4.05 44.56 5.21
C GLY A 21 -2.70 43.93 4.89
N CYS A 22 -2.44 42.69 5.33
CA CYS A 22 -1.22 41.99 4.95
C CYS A 22 -1.25 41.61 3.45
N GLN A 23 -0.11 41.76 2.77
CA GLN A 23 0.05 41.28 1.39
C GLN A 23 0.24 39.76 1.40
N ILE A 24 -0.65 39.04 0.72
CA ILE A 24 -0.61 37.58 0.61
C ILE A 24 -0.33 37.19 -0.84
N PHE A 25 0.57 36.22 -1.01
CA PHE A 25 0.89 35.62 -2.30
C PHE A 25 0.41 34.17 -2.31
N LEU A 26 -0.31 33.79 -3.35
CA LEU A 26 -0.73 32.40 -3.55
C LEU A 26 0.33 31.70 -4.42
N ALA A 27 0.97 30.69 -3.84
CA ALA A 27 1.84 29.78 -4.57
C ALA A 27 1.13 28.44 -4.72
N GLN A 28 0.97 27.98 -5.96
CA GLN A 28 0.49 26.64 -6.24
C GLN A 28 1.69 25.69 -6.25
N ILE A 29 1.70 24.74 -5.32
CA ILE A 29 2.67 23.64 -5.31
C ILE A 29 2.00 22.46 -5.99
N SER A 30 2.38 22.18 -7.24
CA SER A 30 2.07 20.92 -7.88
C SER A 30 3.28 20.00 -7.76
N ALA A 31 3.05 18.78 -7.30
CA ALA A 31 4.01 17.73 -7.54
C ALA A 31 4.04 17.51 -9.05
N LYS A 32 5.14 17.89 -9.71
CA LYS A 32 5.49 17.21 -10.94
C LYS A 32 5.80 15.79 -10.52
N ASN A 33 4.83 14.91 -10.70
CA ASN A 33 5.19 13.56 -11.09
C ASN A 33 5.90 13.79 -12.42
N GLU A 34 7.23 13.87 -12.38
CA GLU A 34 7.96 13.42 -13.54
C GLU A 34 7.49 11.97 -13.69
N GLU A 35 6.53 11.77 -14.59
CA GLU A 35 6.66 10.64 -15.49
C GLU A 35 7.91 10.96 -16.30
N ASP A 36 9.06 10.85 -15.61
CA ASP A 36 10.34 10.85 -16.24
C ASP A 36 10.21 9.71 -17.23
N LYS A 37 10.16 10.09 -18.51
CA LYS A 37 10.31 9.13 -19.60
C LYS A 37 11.75 8.61 -19.65
N SER A 38 12.63 8.97 -18.70
CA SER A 38 13.65 8.02 -18.30
C SER A 38 12.90 6.79 -17.80
N LYS A 39 12.99 5.73 -18.58
CA LYS A 39 12.64 4.39 -18.14
C LYS A 39 13.44 4.16 -16.85
N GLY A 40 12.88 4.51 -15.69
CA GLY A 40 13.42 4.11 -14.40
C GLY A 40 13.61 2.61 -14.50
N LYS A 41 14.80 2.10 -14.11
CA LYS A 41 15.21 0.71 -14.30
C LYS A 41 14.03 -0.21 -14.01
N GLN A 42 13.41 -0.74 -15.06
CA GLN A 42 12.26 -1.61 -14.90
C GLN A 42 12.79 -2.97 -14.44
N LEU A 43 11.96 -3.79 -13.79
CA LEU A 43 12.38 -5.15 -13.40
C LEU A 43 12.98 -5.93 -14.58
N LYS A 44 12.45 -5.70 -15.79
CA LYS A 44 12.98 -6.24 -17.05
C LYS A 44 14.37 -5.76 -17.45
N ASP A 45 14.97 -4.78 -16.78
CA ASP A 45 16.35 -4.33 -17.04
C ASP A 45 17.37 -5.10 -16.18
N VAL A 46 16.91 -5.97 -15.26
CA VAL A 46 17.77 -6.89 -14.52
C VAL A 46 18.07 -8.11 -15.41
N PRO A 47 19.34 -8.45 -15.67
CA PRO A 47 19.71 -9.53 -16.60
C PRO A 47 19.01 -10.86 -16.30
N ILE A 48 18.94 -11.26 -15.03
CA ILE A 48 18.29 -12.52 -14.64
C ILE A 48 16.78 -12.54 -14.91
N ILE A 49 16.12 -11.37 -14.95
CA ILE A 49 14.69 -11.30 -15.25
C ILE A 49 14.45 -11.38 -16.75
N GLN A 50 15.36 -10.85 -17.57
CA GLN A 50 15.32 -11.04 -19.03
C GLN A 50 15.53 -12.50 -19.40
N ASP A 51 16.51 -13.16 -18.78
CA ASP A 51 16.84 -14.56 -19.04
C ASP A 51 15.68 -15.50 -18.68
N PHE A 52 14.78 -15.08 -17.79
CA PHE A 52 13.63 -15.87 -17.30
C PHE A 52 12.30 -15.11 -17.35
N SER A 53 12.01 -14.38 -18.42
CA SER A 53 10.78 -13.56 -18.51
C SER A 53 9.47 -14.37 -18.40
N GLU A 54 9.50 -15.66 -18.74
CA GLU A 54 8.35 -16.58 -18.62
C GLU A 54 7.94 -16.86 -17.17
N VAL A 55 8.89 -16.82 -16.21
CA VAL A 55 8.59 -17.05 -14.78
C VAL A 55 8.27 -15.76 -14.03
N PHE A 56 8.47 -14.61 -14.66
CA PHE A 56 8.12 -13.27 -14.16
C PHE A 56 7.16 -12.53 -15.11
N PRO A 57 6.00 -13.10 -15.43
CA PRO A 57 5.04 -12.42 -16.30
C PRO A 57 4.47 -11.17 -15.61
N GLU A 58 4.15 -10.15 -16.40
CA GLU A 58 3.58 -8.89 -15.90
C GLU A 58 2.19 -9.12 -15.25
N ASP A 59 1.45 -10.13 -15.72
CA ASP A 59 0.18 -10.61 -15.16
C ASP A 59 0.29 -12.08 -14.71
N LEU A 60 -0.34 -12.43 -13.58
CA LEU A 60 -0.30 -13.81 -13.04
C LEU A 60 -1.11 -14.77 -13.93
N PRO A 61 -0.56 -15.95 -14.32
CA PRO A 61 -1.17 -16.85 -15.31
C PRO A 61 -2.38 -17.66 -14.81
N GLY A 62 -3.02 -17.23 -13.72
CA GLY A 62 -4.12 -17.94 -13.09
C GLY A 62 -3.66 -19.08 -12.17
N LEU A 63 -4.55 -20.04 -11.91
CA LEU A 63 -4.23 -21.20 -11.07
C LEU A 63 -3.22 -22.10 -11.78
N PRO A 64 -2.23 -22.67 -11.06
CA PRO A 64 -1.30 -23.61 -11.66
C PRO A 64 -2.07 -24.83 -12.18
N PRO A 65 -1.57 -25.48 -13.25
CA PRO A 65 -2.13 -26.73 -13.73
C PRO A 65 -2.23 -27.78 -12.61
N ALA A 66 -3.21 -28.68 -12.73
CA ALA A 66 -3.33 -29.81 -11.81
C ALA A 66 -2.00 -30.58 -11.78
N ARG A 67 -1.36 -30.61 -10.61
CA ARG A 67 -0.10 -31.34 -10.42
C ARG A 67 -0.42 -32.84 -10.36
N PRO A 68 0.37 -33.71 -11.00
CA PRO A 68 0.16 -35.16 -10.95
C PRO A 68 0.48 -35.77 -9.57
N VAL A 69 1.01 -34.96 -8.65
CA VAL A 69 1.33 -35.35 -7.28
C VAL A 69 0.38 -34.64 -6.33
N GLU A 70 -0.23 -35.43 -5.43
CA GLU A 70 -1.09 -34.94 -4.38
C GLU A 70 -0.25 -34.52 -3.16
N PHE A 71 -0.38 -33.25 -2.77
CA PHE A 71 0.31 -32.72 -1.60
C PHE A 71 -0.50 -33.03 -0.35
N HIS A 72 0.13 -33.72 0.59
CA HIS A 72 -0.46 -34.05 1.89
C HIS A 72 0.08 -33.08 2.94
N ILE A 73 -0.80 -32.59 3.82
CA ILE A 73 -0.38 -31.86 5.03
C ILE A 73 -0.40 -32.88 6.17
N ASP A 74 0.77 -33.41 6.49
CA ASP A 74 0.91 -34.34 7.60
C ASP A 74 0.76 -33.59 8.92
N LEU A 75 -0.21 -34.01 9.73
CA LEU A 75 -0.37 -33.51 11.08
C LEU A 75 0.54 -34.28 12.02
N ILE A 76 1.18 -33.57 12.96
CA ILE A 76 1.87 -34.24 14.07
C ILE A 76 0.85 -35.08 14.86
N PRO A 77 1.21 -36.30 15.33
CA PRO A 77 0.30 -37.13 16.10
C PRO A 77 -0.26 -36.38 17.31
N GLY A 78 -1.60 -36.34 17.43
CA GLY A 78 -2.30 -35.62 18.50
C GLY A 78 -2.67 -34.16 18.19
N ALA A 79 -2.30 -33.62 17.01
CA ALA A 79 -2.79 -32.32 16.58
C ALA A 79 -4.30 -32.38 16.27
N ALA A 80 -5.06 -31.47 16.86
CA ALA A 80 -6.48 -31.27 16.59
C ALA A 80 -6.67 -30.01 15.72
N PRO A 81 -7.68 -29.98 14.83
CA PRO A 81 -8.03 -28.76 14.11
C PRO A 81 -8.31 -27.60 15.07
N VAL A 82 -7.72 -26.44 14.81
CA VAL A 82 -7.93 -25.25 15.63
C VAL A 82 -9.07 -24.43 15.02
N ALA A 83 -10.21 -24.41 15.70
CA ALA A 83 -11.28 -23.46 15.42
C ALA A 83 -11.06 -22.19 16.26
N ARG A 84 -10.94 -21.03 15.61
CA ARG A 84 -10.96 -19.73 16.29
C ARG A 84 -12.20 -18.98 15.85
N ALA A 85 -12.84 -18.28 16.78
CA ALA A 85 -13.95 -17.40 16.43
C ALA A 85 -13.49 -16.33 15.44
N PRO A 86 -14.32 -15.95 14.45
CA PRO A 86 -14.04 -14.80 13.61
C PRO A 86 -13.79 -13.56 14.46
N ILE A 87 -12.81 -12.74 14.08
CA ILE A 87 -12.61 -11.44 14.71
C ILE A 87 -13.77 -10.55 14.27
N LEU A 88 -14.57 -10.07 15.23
CA LEU A 88 -15.68 -9.17 14.94
C LEU A 88 -15.12 -7.75 14.71
N ILE A 89 -15.36 -7.22 13.52
CA ILE A 89 -15.10 -5.82 13.18
C ILE A 89 -16.44 -5.09 13.24
N TYR A 90 -16.61 -4.23 14.24
CA TYR A 90 -17.77 -3.35 14.31
C TYR A 90 -17.52 -2.11 13.44
N SER A 91 -18.49 -1.76 12.60
CA SER A 91 -18.45 -0.58 11.74
C SER A 91 -19.86 0.00 11.61
N LYS A 92 -19.95 1.32 11.48
CA LYS A 92 -21.22 2.04 11.46
C LYS A 92 -21.92 1.93 10.11
N ASP A 93 -21.15 1.84 9.03
CA ASP A 93 -21.61 1.65 7.66
C ASP A 93 -20.64 0.76 6.86
N GLU A 94 -21.05 0.35 5.66
CA GLU A 94 -20.32 -0.56 4.79
C GLU A 94 -18.97 0.02 4.33
N LYS A 95 -18.92 1.34 4.09
CA LYS A 95 -17.69 2.01 3.66
C LYS A 95 -16.64 2.00 4.76
N GLU A 96 -17.04 2.32 6.00
CA GLU A 96 -16.16 2.23 7.16
C GLU A 96 -15.69 0.78 7.40
N HIS A 97 -16.56 -0.20 7.14
CA HIS A 97 -16.20 -1.62 7.25
C HIS A 97 -15.10 -2.02 6.26
N GLU A 98 -15.20 -1.59 5.00
CA GLU A 98 -14.16 -1.83 3.98
C GLU A 98 -12.82 -1.18 4.34
N GLU A 99 -12.87 0.06 4.85
CA GLU A 99 -11.67 0.78 5.31
C GLU A 99 -10.99 0.05 6.49
N HIS A 100 -11.76 -0.37 7.48
CA HIS A 100 -11.26 -1.17 8.60
C HIS A 100 -10.66 -2.50 8.17
N LEU A 101 -11.33 -3.22 7.26
CA LEU A 101 -10.85 -4.51 6.75
C LEU A 101 -9.51 -4.34 6.02
N LYS A 102 -9.39 -3.29 5.18
CA LYS A 102 -8.16 -2.98 4.47
C LYS A 102 -7.00 -2.69 5.43
N ALA A 103 -7.24 -1.87 6.46
CA ALA A 103 -6.23 -1.54 7.47
C ALA A 103 -5.76 -2.78 8.27
N ILE A 104 -6.69 -3.64 8.69
CA ILE A 104 -6.37 -4.88 9.41
C ILE A 104 -5.54 -5.83 8.54
N LEU A 105 -5.89 -5.98 7.26
CA LEU A 105 -5.13 -6.81 6.33
C LEU A 105 -3.70 -6.28 6.10
N GLU A 106 -3.49 -4.98 6.15
CA GLU A 106 -2.18 -4.36 6.05
C GLU A 106 -1.34 -4.63 7.30
N LEU A 107 -1.89 -4.40 8.50
CA LEU A 107 -1.23 -4.69 9.77
C LEU A 107 -0.82 -6.17 9.91
N LEU A 108 -1.71 -7.09 9.52
CA LEU A 108 -1.43 -8.53 9.58
C LEU A 108 -0.32 -8.96 8.61
N LYS A 109 -0.14 -8.24 7.50
CA LYS A 109 1.00 -8.49 6.59
C LYS A 109 2.30 -8.04 7.23
N GLU A 110 2.32 -6.90 7.92
CA GLU A 110 3.51 -6.39 8.61
C GLU A 110 3.91 -7.26 9.80
N GLU A 111 2.95 -7.78 10.56
CA GLU A 111 3.20 -8.63 11.73
C GLU A 111 3.78 -9.99 11.34
N LYS A 112 3.35 -10.58 10.21
CA LYS A 112 3.88 -11.85 9.70
C LYS A 112 5.29 -11.75 9.09
N VAL A 113 5.84 -10.54 8.95
CA VAL A 113 7.18 -10.29 8.42
C VAL A 113 8.21 -10.11 9.56
N LYS A 114 7.78 -10.16 10.82
CA LYS A 114 8.65 -10.26 12.00
C LYS A 114 8.72 -11.69 12.52
#